data_AF-A0A2V6H6E4-F1
#
_entry.id   AF-A0A2V6H6E4-F1
#
_cell.length_a   1.000
_cell.length_b   1.000
_cell.length_c   1.000
_cell.angle_alpha   90.00
_cell.angle_beta   90.00
_cell.angle_gamma   90.00
#
_symmetry.space_group_name_H-M   'P 1'
#
loop_
_entity.id
_entity.type
_entity.pdbx_description
1 polymer ?
#
loop_
_entity_poly.entity_id
_entity_poly.type
_entity_poly.pdbx_seq_one_letter_code
_entity_poly.pdbx_strand_id
1 'polypeptide(L)' 'MTKAPRAGEVKTRLVPPLTPAEAAELNRCFLRDLARSISRACLESGARGGAVYTPAEAGPTYEGILPSDFLLLPQRGG' A
#
# COMPACT_ATOMS: atom_id res chain seq x y z
N MET A 1 1.22 7.48 1.43
CA MET A 1 0.37 6.97 2.54
C MET A 1 -0.52 5.85 2.03
N THR A 2 -0.89 4.90 2.87
CA THR A 2 -1.71 3.75 2.49
C THR A 2 -2.50 3.24 3.71
N LYS A 3 -3.61 2.55 3.46
CA LYS A 3 -4.32 1.78 4.47
C LYS A 3 -4.17 0.31 4.11
N ALA A 4 -4.03 -0.56 5.10
CA ALA A 4 -3.84 -1.98 4.86
C ALA A 4 -4.97 -2.54 3.96
N PRO A 5 -4.64 -3.26 2.88
CA PRO A 5 -5.60 -3.72 1.88
C PRO A 5 -6.44 -4.88 2.41
N ARG A 6 -7.40 -4.54 3.27
CA ARG A 6 -8.36 -5.44 3.91
C ARG A 6 -9.73 -5.28 3.26
N ALA A 7 -10.41 -6.40 3.05
CA ALA A 7 -11.75 -6.42 2.44
C ALA A 7 -12.72 -5.58 3.28
N GLY A 8 -13.50 -4.71 2.61
CA GLY A 8 -14.48 -3.84 3.26
C GLY A 8 -13.89 -2.59 3.93
N GLU A 9 -12.56 -2.45 3.99
CA GLU A 9 -11.90 -1.31 4.64
C GLU A 9 -11.23 -0.34 3.67
N VAL A 10 -10.92 -0.81 2.46
CA VAL A 10 -10.29 -0.03 1.39
C VAL A 10 -11.14 -0.09 0.13
N LYS A 11 -11.09 0.99 -0.66
CA LYS A 11 -11.76 1.08 -1.97
C LYS A 11 -13.25 0.70 -1.92
N THR A 12 -13.92 1.00 -0.82
CA THR A 12 -15.35 0.66 -0.59
C THR A 12 -16.28 1.31 -1.61
N ARG A 13 -15.90 2.46 -2.19
CA ARG A 13 -16.64 3.09 -3.29
C ARG A 13 -16.60 2.33 -4.62
N LEU A 14 -15.75 1.30 -4.75
CA LEU A 14 -15.74 0.39 -5.90
C LEU A 14 -16.69 -0.80 -5.72
N VAL A 15 -17.37 -0.88 -4.57
CA VAL A 15 -18.31 -1.93 -4.22
C VAL A 15 -19.72 -1.32 -4.13
N PRO A 16 -20.66 -1.62 -5.06
CA PRO A 16 -20.52 -2.39 -6.32
C PRO A 16 -19.81 -1.61 -7.45
N PRO A 17 -19.34 -2.28 -8.53
CA PRO A 17 -19.61 -3.66 -8.96
C PRO A 17 -18.68 -4.74 -8.40
N LEU A 18 -17.57 -4.37 -7.75
CA LEU A 18 -16.64 -5.34 -7.17
C LEU A 18 -17.21 -5.89 -5.86
N THR A 19 -16.75 -7.08 -5.47
CA THR A 19 -16.87 -7.57 -4.10
C THR A 19 -15.85 -6.86 -3.18
N PRO A 20 -16.07 -6.83 -1.86
CA PRO A 20 -15.09 -6.30 -0.91
C PRO A 20 -13.69 -6.95 -1.03
N ALA A 21 -13.63 -8.24 -1.36
CA ALA A 21 -12.38 -8.98 -1.55
C ALA A 21 -11.66 -8.54 -2.83
N GLU A 22 -12.38 -8.42 -3.95
CA GLU A 22 -11.83 -7.93 -5.22
C GLU A 22 -11.33 -6.49 -5.10
N ALA A 23 -12.09 -5.62 -4.41
CA ALA A 23 -11.67 -4.23 -4.18
C ALA A 23 -10.37 -4.15 -3.34
N ALA A 24 -10.20 -5.04 -2.37
CA ALA A 24 -8.97 -5.15 -1.59
C ALA A 24 -7.79 -5.70 -2.42
N GLU A 25 -8.01 -6.74 -3.24
CA GLU A 25 -6.96 -7.27 -4.11
C GLU A 25 -6.53 -6.25 -5.18
N LEU A 26 -7.49 -5.55 -5.77
CA LEU A 26 -7.20 -4.44 -6.69
C LEU A 26 -6.36 -3.36 -6.00
N ASN A 27 -6.66 -3.05 -4.73
CA ASN A 27 -5.83 -2.14 -3.96
C ASN A 27 -4.40 -2.68 -3.74
N ARG A 28 -4.21 -3.98 -3.52
CA ARG A 28 -2.86 -4.60 -3.45
C ARG A 28 -2.09 -4.40 -4.75
N CYS A 29 -2.73 -4.61 -5.90
CA CYS A 29 -2.12 -4.38 -7.21
C CYS A 29 -1.68 -2.92 -7.37
N PHE A 30 -2.54 -1.96 -7.04
CA PHE A 30 -2.19 -0.53 -7.09
C PHE A 30 -0.98 -0.20 -6.21
N LEU A 31 -0.89 -0.78 -5.01
CA LEU A 31 0.24 -0.55 -4.12
C LEU A 31 1.54 -1.11 -4.69
N ARG A 32 1.52 -2.33 -5.26
CA ARG A 32 2.70 -2.93 -5.91
C ARG A 32 3.19 -2.08 -7.08
N ASP A 33 2.28 -1.63 -7.94
CA ASP A 33 2.64 -0.87 -9.13
C ASP A 33 3.15 0.53 -8.79
N LEU A 34 2.51 1.20 -7.82
CA LEU A 34 2.99 2.48 -7.32
C LEU A 34 4.37 2.34 -6.68
N ALA A 35 4.56 1.32 -5.84
CA ALA A 35 5.83 1.11 -5.15
C ALA A 35 6.97 0.81 -6.14
N ARG A 36 6.72 -0.03 -7.16
CA ARG A 36 7.68 -0.27 -8.25
C ARG A 36 8.03 1.02 -8.99
N SER A 37 7.05 1.88 -9.26
CA SER A 37 7.27 3.14 -9.96
C SER A 37 8.13 4.11 -9.13
N ILE A 38 7.88 4.17 -7.82
CA ILE A 38 8.67 4.95 -6.87
C ILE A 38 10.10 4.39 -6.77
N SER A 39 10.29 3.07 -6.60
CA SER A 39 11.63 2.47 -6.56
C SER A 39 12.45 2.85 -7.79
N ARG A 40 11.84 2.83 -8.99
CA ARG A 40 12.52 3.24 -10.22
C ARG A 40 12.96 4.72 -10.19
N ALA A 41 12.11 5.62 -9.73
CA ALA A 41 12.45 7.04 -9.59
C ALA A 41 13.54 7.28 -8.52
N CYS A 42 13.55 6.46 -7.46
CA CYS A 42 14.57 6.51 -6.41
C CYS A 42 15.96 6.11 -6.91
N LEU A 43 16.07 5.21 -7.89
CA LEU A 43 17.36 4.82 -8.48
C LEU A 43 18.09 6.01 -9.14
N GLU A 44 17.37 6.93 -9.76
CA GLU A 44 17.93 8.08 -10.45
C GLU A 44 18.25 9.25 -9.50
N SER A 45 17.46 9.40 -8.43
CA SER A 45 17.54 10.54 -7.51
C SER A 45 18.37 10.28 -6.24
N GLY A 46 18.68 9.03 -5.93
CA GLY A 46 19.27 8.63 -4.64
C GLY A 46 18.31 8.75 -3.45
N ALA A 47 17.03 9.06 -3.70
CA ALA A 47 16.00 9.09 -2.68
C ALA A 47 15.63 7.67 -2.21
N ARG A 48 14.82 7.57 -1.14
CA ARG A 48 14.26 6.29 -0.67
C ARG A 48 12.75 6.35 -0.64
N GLY A 49 12.10 5.32 -1.19
CA GLY A 49 10.66 5.15 -1.12
C GLY A 49 10.19 4.92 0.32
N GLY A 50 9.01 5.45 0.66
CA GLY A 50 8.42 5.29 1.99
C GLY A 50 6.92 5.01 1.93
N ALA A 51 6.48 4.03 2.71
CA ALA A 51 5.08 3.72 2.93
C ALA A 51 4.68 4.05 4.37
N VAL A 52 3.94 5.15 4.51
CA VAL A 52 3.26 5.50 5.77
C VAL A 52 1.89 4.82 5.79
N TYR A 53 1.62 3.97 6.78
CA TYR A 53 0.46 3.06 6.76
C TYR A 53 -0.43 3.11 7.99
N THR A 54 -1.71 2.71 7.81
CA THR A 54 -2.67 2.49 8.89
C THR A 54 -3.35 1.11 8.75
N PRO A 55 -3.79 0.49 9.87
CA PRO A 55 -3.46 0.82 11.25
C PRO A 55 -2.01 0.38 11.60
N ALA A 56 -1.51 0.78 12.78
CA ALA A 56 -0.09 0.61 13.15
C ALA A 56 0.36 -0.86 13.24
N GLU A 57 -0.54 -1.76 13.60
CA GLU A 57 -0.32 -3.20 13.68
C GLU A 57 -0.29 -3.90 12.32
N ALA A 58 -0.66 -3.21 11.24
CA ALA A 58 -0.80 -3.82 9.91
C ALA A 58 0.51 -3.91 9.11
N GLY A 59 1.66 -3.62 9.73
CA GLY A 59 2.97 -3.69 9.10
C GLY A 59 3.23 -5.00 8.31
N PRO A 60 2.98 -6.18 8.90
CA PRO A 60 3.20 -7.46 8.20
C PRO A 60 2.36 -7.64 6.94
N THR A 61 1.24 -6.92 6.80
CA THR A 61 0.39 -7.00 5.59
C THR A 61 1.09 -6.48 4.34
N TYR A 62 2.15 -5.67 4.50
CA TYR A 62 2.91 -5.11 3.38
C TYR A 62 4.04 -6.00 2.89
N GLU A 63 4.34 -7.10 3.59
CA GLU A 63 5.27 -8.12 3.10
C GLU A 63 4.76 -8.71 1.78
N GLY A 64 5.61 -8.72 0.75
CA GLY A 64 5.23 -9.15 -0.61
C GLY A 64 4.31 -8.19 -1.38
N ILE A 65 3.95 -7.03 -0.79
CA ILE A 65 3.27 -5.93 -1.49
C ILE A 65 4.27 -4.83 -1.82
N LEU A 66 5.10 -4.45 -0.86
CA LEU A 66 6.10 -3.41 -1.05
C LEU A 66 7.49 -4.03 -1.30
N PRO A 67 8.34 -3.37 -2.11
CA PRO A 67 9.75 -3.70 -2.23
C PRO A 67 10.47 -3.63 -0.87
N SER A 68 11.50 -4.46 -0.67
CA SER A 68 12.23 -4.55 0.61
C SER A 68 13.06 -3.32 0.94
N ASP A 69 13.33 -2.46 -0.04
CA ASP A 69 14.05 -1.18 0.09
C ASP A 69 13.16 -0.02 0.59
N PHE A 70 11.84 -0.24 0.73
CA PHE A 70 10.92 0.77 1.25
C PHE A 70 11.07 0.97 2.75
N LEU A 71 11.06 2.23 3.18
CA LEU A 71 10.81 2.57 4.58
C LEU A 71 9.34 2.31 4.91
N LEU A 72 9.08 1.49 5.91
CA LEU A 72 7.73 1.17 6.36
C LEU A 72 7.47 1.83 7.72
N LEU A 73 6.53 2.78 7.78
CA LEU A 73 6.30 3.62 8.96
C LEU A 73 4.80 3.64 9.34
N PRO A 74 4.42 3.32 10.59
CA PRO A 74 3.04 3.49 11.02
C PRO A 74 2.66 4.97 11.04
N GLN A 75 1.50 5.31 10.50
CA GLN A 75 0.96 6.66 10.52
C GLN A 75 0.59 7.06 11.95
N ARG A 76 0.92 8.29 12.34
CA ARG A 76 0.55 8.89 13.63
C ARG A 76 -0.48 10.00 13.42
N GLY A 77 -1.44 10.12 14.34
CA GLY A 77 -2.45 11.18 14.31
C GLY A 77 -3.51 11.01 13.21
N GLY A 78 -3.86 9.77 12.88
CA GLY A 78 -4.92 9.41 11.93
C GLY A 78 -6.10 8.74 12.62
#